data_AF-A0A2R8B9U1-F1
#
_entry.id   AF-A0A2R8B9U1-F1
#
_cell.length_a   1.000
_cell.length_b   1.000
_cell.length_c   1.000
_cell.angle_alpha   90.00
_cell.angle_beta   90.00
_cell.angle_gamma   90.00
#
_symmetry.space_group_name_H-M   'P 1'
#
loop_
_entity.id
_entity.type
_entity.pdbx_description
1 polymer ?
#
loop_
_entity_poly.entity_id
_entity_poly.type
_entity_poly.pdbx_seq_one_letter_code
_entity_poly.pdbx_strand_id
1 'polypeptide(L)'
;MIYREDQIRIEALIELSNSKSGTLTTTQLIELLEDRLAPNGKDAKIVDGRSDTYFSQKVRNLVSHRDQGLGLANQGLAIYNSEDESWTITEKGRNSIST
;
A
#
# COMPACT_ATOMS: atom_id res chain seq x y z
N MET A 1 -3.65 -12.03 -12.73
CA MET A 1 -3.67 -10.99 -11.69
C MET A 1 -3.66 -9.66 -12.42
N ILE A 2 -4.48 -8.72 -11.97
CA ILE A 2 -4.81 -7.50 -12.69
C ILE A 2 -3.87 -6.35 -12.27
N TYR A 3 -3.56 -6.24 -10.98
CA TYR A 3 -2.76 -5.13 -10.46
C TYR A 3 -1.30 -5.53 -10.23
N ARG A 4 -0.39 -4.69 -10.76
CA ARG A 4 1.06 -4.76 -10.57
C ARG A 4 1.47 -3.96 -9.33
N GLU A 5 2.61 -4.31 -8.73
CA GLU A 5 3.07 -3.71 -7.48
C GLU A 5 3.43 -2.22 -7.59
N ASP A 6 3.90 -1.77 -8.74
CA ASP A 6 4.17 -0.36 -9.01
C ASP A 6 2.87 0.46 -9.13
N GLN A 7 1.84 -0.10 -9.75
CA GLN A 7 0.51 0.51 -9.76
C GLN A 7 -0.04 0.62 -8.33
N ILE A 8 -0.02 -0.47 -7.54
CA ILE A 8 -0.48 -0.47 -6.15
C ILE A 8 0.30 0.57 -5.32
N ARG A 9 1.58 0.79 -5.62
CA ARG A 9 2.41 1.80 -4.94
C ARG A 9 1.97 3.22 -5.20
N ILE A 10 1.72 3.56 -6.46
CA ILE A 10 1.25 4.89 -6.83
C ILE A 10 -0.08 5.16 -6.14
N GLU A 11 -1.00 4.19 -6.19
CA GLU A 11 -2.31 4.31 -5.54
C GLU A 11 -2.18 4.43 -4.01
N ALA A 12 -1.28 3.68 -3.38
CA ALA A 12 -1.02 3.79 -1.94
C ALA A 12 -0.49 5.19 -1.57
N LEU A 13 0.38 5.78 -2.39
CA LEU A 13 0.88 7.13 -2.18
C LEU A 13 -0.20 8.20 -2.39
N ILE A 14 -1.09 7.99 -3.36
CA ILE A 14 -2.27 8.86 -3.57
C ILE A 14 -3.17 8.83 -2.33
N GLU A 15 -3.49 7.64 -1.81
CA GLU A 15 -4.32 7.51 -0.60
C GLU A 15 -3.66 8.16 0.63
N LEU A 16 -2.36 7.92 0.84
CA LEU A 16 -1.63 8.60 1.91
C LEU A 16 -1.63 10.12 1.72
N SER A 17 -1.44 10.62 0.50
CA SER A 17 -1.45 12.05 0.22
C SER A 17 -2.83 12.69 0.40
N ASN A 18 -3.91 11.94 0.16
CA ASN A 18 -5.28 12.39 0.34
C ASN A 18 -5.75 12.32 1.80
N SER A 19 -5.09 11.51 2.64
CA SER A 19 -5.34 11.49 4.08
C SER A 19 -5.01 12.85 4.70
N LYS A 20 -5.88 13.34 5.59
CA LYS A 20 -5.73 14.65 6.26
C LYS A 20 -4.39 14.80 6.99
N SER A 21 -3.88 13.71 7.56
CA SER A 21 -2.61 13.68 8.28
C SER A 21 -1.43 13.24 7.41
N GLY A 22 -1.66 12.77 6.19
CA GLY A 22 -0.65 12.04 5.44
C GLY A 22 -0.42 10.61 5.94
N THR A 23 -1.23 10.14 6.90
CA THR A 23 -1.02 8.88 7.63
C THR A 23 -2.21 7.94 7.52
N LEU A 24 -1.95 6.66 7.29
CA LEU A 24 -2.95 5.58 7.27
C LEU A 24 -2.36 4.29 7.87
N THR A 25 -3.17 3.48 8.54
CA THR A 25 -2.75 2.12 8.94
C THR A 25 -2.66 1.20 7.73
N THR A 26 -1.96 0.08 7.89
CA THR A 26 -1.91 -0.96 6.84
C THR A 26 -3.32 -1.47 6.49
N THR A 27 -4.20 -1.63 7.48
CA THR A 27 -5.59 -2.03 7.28
C THR A 27 -6.37 -0.98 6.50
N GLN A 28 -6.27 0.30 6.88
CA GLN A 28 -6.95 1.39 6.15
C GLN A 28 -6.48 1.49 4.70
N LEU A 29 -5.18 1.32 4.44
CA LEU A 29 -4.65 1.28 3.08
C LEU A 29 -5.23 0.12 2.27
N ILE A 30 -5.35 -1.07 2.85
CA ILE A 30 -5.96 -2.22 2.18
C ILE A 30 -7.41 -1.90 1.80
N GLU A 31 -8.21 -1.42 2.74
CA GLU A 31 -9.63 -1.11 2.52
C GLU A 31 -9.83 -0.05 1.43
N LEU A 32 -9.07 1.05 1.49
CA LEU A 32 -9.14 2.14 0.50
C LEU A 32 -8.72 1.67 -0.90
N LEU A 33 -7.66 0.85 -0.98
CA LEU A 33 -7.17 0.32 -2.25
C LEU A 33 -8.10 -0.75 -2.82
N GLU A 34 -8.77 -1.54 -1.98
CA GLU A 34 -9.79 -2.49 -2.42
C GLU A 34 -11.02 -1.78 -3.00
N ASP A 35 -11.47 -0.70 -2.36
CA ASP A 35 -12.59 0.12 -2.87
C ASP A 35 -12.21 0.80 -4.20
N ARG A 36 -11.02 1.41 -4.26
CA ARG A 36 -10.55 2.12 -5.45
C ARG A 36 -10.28 1.19 -6.64
N LEU A 37 -9.59 0.09 -6.40
CA LEU A 37 -9.13 -0.81 -7.47
C LEU A 37 -10.10 -1.96 -7.74
N ALA A 38 -11.09 -2.21 -6.88
CA ALA A 38 -12.09 -3.26 -7.07
C ALA A 38 -11.47 -4.59 -7.59
N PRO A 39 -10.49 -5.17 -6.87
CA PRO A 39 -9.80 -6.37 -7.32
C PRO A 39 -10.80 -7.50 -7.57
N ASN A 40 -10.58 -8.25 -8.64
CA ASN A 40 -11.46 -9.35 -9.04
C ASN A 40 -10.64 -10.58 -9.49
N GLY A 41 -11.34 -11.65 -9.86
CA GLY A 41 -10.71 -12.89 -10.32
C GLY A 41 -9.78 -13.46 -9.25
N LYS A 42 -8.50 -13.69 -9.59
CA LYS A 42 -7.51 -14.25 -8.64
C LYS A 42 -7.19 -13.28 -7.49
N ASP A 43 -7.16 -11.98 -7.75
CA ASP A 43 -6.79 -10.98 -6.74
C ASP A 43 -7.83 -10.92 -5.60
N ALA A 44 -9.10 -11.22 -5.88
CA ALA A 44 -10.18 -11.33 -4.89
C ALA A 44 -10.26 -12.68 -4.15
N LYS A 45 -9.43 -13.67 -4.52
CA LYS A 45 -9.42 -14.97 -3.83
C LYS A 45 -8.64 -14.88 -2.53
N ILE A 46 -9.10 -15.61 -1.52
CA ILE A 46 -8.36 -15.82 -0.27
C ILE A 46 -7.10 -16.65 -0.57
N VAL A 47 -5.98 -16.28 0.05
CA VAL A 47 -4.73 -17.05 -0.01
C VAL A 47 -4.86 -18.28 0.90
N ASP A 48 -4.47 -19.44 0.41
CA ASP A 48 -4.60 -20.69 1.16
C ASP A 48 -3.87 -20.61 2.52
N GLY A 49 -4.58 -20.97 3.59
CA GLY A 49 -4.07 -20.87 4.97
C GLY A 49 -3.95 -19.45 5.54
N ARG A 50 -4.54 -18.43 4.90
CA ARG A 50 -4.54 -17.03 5.38
C ARG A 50 -5.94 -16.42 5.40
N SER A 51 -6.07 -15.30 6.11
CA SER A 51 -7.27 -14.45 6.06
C SER A 51 -7.20 -13.36 4.98
N ASP A 52 -6.02 -13.15 4.38
CA ASP A 52 -5.79 -12.14 3.34
C ASP A 52 -6.27 -12.62 1.96
N THR A 53 -6.74 -11.69 1.12
CA THR A 53 -6.88 -11.92 -0.33
C THR A 53 -5.51 -11.85 -1.00
N TYR A 54 -5.39 -12.37 -2.21
CA TYR A 54 -4.17 -12.19 -2.99
C TYR A 54 -3.84 -10.71 -3.25
N PHE A 55 -4.85 -9.84 -3.33
CA PHE A 55 -4.68 -8.40 -3.42
C PHE A 55 -4.16 -7.80 -2.12
N SER A 56 -4.85 -8.05 -0.99
CA SER A 56 -4.45 -7.49 0.30
C SER A 56 -3.06 -7.99 0.71
N GLN A 57 -2.67 -9.20 0.31
CA GLN A 57 -1.31 -9.71 0.48
C GLN A 57 -0.27 -8.89 -0.29
N LYS A 58 -0.56 -8.44 -1.51
CA LYS A 58 0.36 -7.58 -2.28
C LYS A 58 0.50 -6.21 -1.64
N VAL A 59 -0.61 -5.62 -1.19
CA VAL A 59 -0.59 -4.35 -0.46
C VAL A 59 0.29 -4.50 0.78
N ARG A 60 0.06 -5.57 1.56
CA ARG A 60 0.87 -5.90 2.74
C ARG A 60 2.33 -6.13 2.40
N ASN A 61 2.64 -6.81 1.30
CA ASN A 61 4.03 -6.99 0.87
C ASN A 61 4.68 -5.65 0.50
N LEU A 62 3.99 -4.81 -0.27
CA LEU A 62 4.48 -3.50 -0.69
C LEU A 62 4.80 -2.59 0.51
N VAL A 63 3.95 -2.63 1.53
CA VAL A 63 4.16 -1.84 2.74
C VAL A 63 5.17 -2.53 3.67
N SER A 64 4.97 -3.78 4.04
CA SER A 64 5.74 -4.45 5.09
C SER A 64 7.11 -4.98 4.67
N HIS A 65 7.37 -5.24 3.38
CA HIS A 65 8.71 -5.63 2.94
C HIS A 65 9.61 -4.40 2.82
N ARG A 66 10.29 -4.10 3.93
CA ARG A 66 11.27 -3.01 4.05
C ARG A 66 12.58 -3.28 3.30
N ASP A 67 12.88 -4.55 3.01
CA ASP A 67 14.22 -4.99 2.57
C ASP A 67 14.34 -5.41 1.10
N GLN A 68 13.27 -5.32 0.30
CA GLN A 68 13.34 -5.54 -1.16
C GLN A 68 13.08 -4.23 -1.90
N GLY A 69 13.87 -3.97 -2.95
CA GLY A 69 14.21 -2.67 -3.58
C GLY A 69 13.09 -1.68 -3.96
N LEU A 70 11.83 -2.04 -3.77
CA LEU A 70 10.66 -1.34 -4.26
C LEU A 70 9.63 -0.98 -3.17
N GLY A 71 9.87 -1.32 -1.90
CA GLY A 71 8.97 -0.96 -0.79
C GLY A 71 8.93 0.55 -0.51
N LEU A 72 7.81 1.04 0.03
CA LEU A 72 7.59 2.48 0.30
C LEU A 72 8.66 3.07 1.22
N ALA A 73 9.02 2.36 2.30
CA ALA A 73 10.06 2.77 3.24
C ALA A 73 11.45 2.79 2.59
N ASN A 74 11.80 1.74 1.85
CA ASN A 74 13.11 1.61 1.22
C ASN A 74 13.34 2.70 0.15
N GLN A 75 12.28 3.09 -0.56
CA GLN A 75 12.36 4.19 -1.53
C GLN A 75 12.29 5.58 -0.87
N GLY A 76 12.09 5.65 0.46
CA GLY A 76 11.94 6.90 1.20
C GLY A 76 10.64 7.66 0.87
N LEU A 77 9.62 6.96 0.36
CA LEU A 77 8.34 7.53 -0.08
C LEU A 77 7.33 7.59 1.08
N ALA A 78 7.43 6.69 2.05
CA ALA A 78 6.67 6.73 3.29
C ALA A 78 7.48 6.21 4.47
N ILE A 79 7.12 6.62 5.68
CA ILE A 79 7.73 6.19 6.94
C ILE A 79 6.75 5.27 7.65
N TYR A 80 7.24 4.15 8.17
CA TYR A 80 6.44 3.24 8.99
C TYR A 80 6.60 3.54 10.48
N ASN A 81 5.48 3.63 11.20
CA ASN A 81 5.43 3.61 12.66
C ASN A 81 4.93 2.23 13.14
N SER A 82 5.76 1.54 13.93
CA SER A 82 5.43 0.23 14.48
C SER A 82 4.47 0.25 15.65
N GLU A 83 4.30 1.37 16.35
CA GLU A 83 3.38 1.45 17.50
C GLU A 83 1.93 1.32 17.06
N ASP A 84 1.58 1.95 15.93
CA ASP A 84 0.21 2.01 15.40
C ASP A 84 0.05 1.29 14.05
N GLU A 85 1.06 0.54 13.62
CA GLU A 85 1.14 -0.12 12.30
C GLU A 85 0.77 0.81 11.12
N SER A 86 1.25 2.05 11.20
CA SER A 86 0.85 3.15 10.32
C SER A 86 1.96 3.62 9.39
N TRP A 87 1.54 4.20 8.27
CA TRP A 87 2.38 4.69 7.19
C TRP A 87 2.14 6.17 7.01
N THR A 88 3.20 6.97 6.98
CA THR A 88 3.13 8.41 6.75
C THR A 88 3.90 8.79 5.50
N ILE A 89 3.23 9.41 4.52
CA ILE A 89 3.89 9.84 3.27
C ILE A 89 4.94 10.91 3.55
N THR A 90 6.10 10.80 2.89
CA THR A 90 7.16 11.82 2.94
C THR A 90 6.95 12.89 1.87
N GLU A 91 7.68 13.99 1.96
CA GLU A 91 7.73 14.98 0.87
C GLU A 91 8.19 14.36 -0.46
N LYS A 92 9.19 13.45 -0.42
CA LYS A 92 9.63 12.69 -1.59
C LYS A 92 8.49 11.84 -2.18
N GLY A 93 7.70 11.19 -1.33
CA GLY A 93 6.50 10.45 -1.73
C GLY A 93 5.49 11.34 -2.46
N ARG A 94 5.19 12.51 -1.90
CA ARG A 94 4.27 13.48 -2.53
C ARG A 94 4.77 13.96 -3.89
N ASN A 95 6.06 14.26 -4.01
CA ASN A 95 6.64 14.71 -5.27
C ASN A 95 6.62 13.60 -6.35
N SER A 96 6.71 12.33 -5.95
CA SER A 96 6.70 11.20 -6.88
C SER A 96 5.36 10.93 -7.57
N ILE A 97 4.26 11.45 -7.03
CA ILE A 97 2.91 11.33 -7.61
C ILE A 97 2.45 12.59 -8.37
N SER A 98 3.26 13.65 -8.38
CA SER A 98 2.91 14.97 -8.95
C SER A 98 3.54 15.23 -10.33
N THR A 99 3.96 14.19 -11.05
CA THR A 99 4.61 14.27 -12.38
C THR A 99 3.74 13.66 -13.46
#